data_AF-A0A368F0F5-F1
#
_entry.id   AF-A0A368F0F5-F1
#
_cell.length_a   1.000
_cell.length_b   1.000
_cell.length_c   1.000
_cell.angle_alpha   90.00
_cell.angle_beta   90.00
_cell.angle_gamma   90.00
#
_symmetry.space_group_name_H-M   'P 1'
#
loop_
_entity.id
_entity.type
_entity.pdbx_description
1 polymer ?
#
loop_
_entity_poly.entity_id
_entity_poly.type
_entity_poly.pdbx_seq_one_letter_code
_entity_poly.pdbx_strand_id
1 'polypeptide(L)'
;MIIRDKPFAYGISNVRNLLDLREQLLNEQDFDDSYLNQKTVENTIALKQLPLVLKSIDETASDSERLFRVSKGLLAGNVFDWGAQKVVEMMESSEGLSFDVAVSSIPERPWLVDSYDDFKSSLESKSYNCAAIFVDNSGADFVLGVIPFARELIRRGSKVIIVSNLSPALNDLTYNEMVAMVPVIREADDFLRDAVDNEKLMFEHSGQGSPCLDLRKVHSVLNRRVLEEQVDFVVIEGMGRALHTNLHAHFVCDSLKVGIF
;
A
#
# COMPACT_ATOMS: atom_id res chain seq x y z
N MET A 1 18.70 22.96 -17.06
CA MET A 1 20.09 22.46 -16.88
C MET A 1 20.70 23.01 -15.59
N ILE A 2 19.99 23.00 -14.45
CA ILE A 2 20.53 23.54 -13.18
C ILE A 2 21.03 22.40 -12.28
N ILE A 3 20.26 21.32 -12.14
CA ILE A 3 20.60 20.19 -11.26
C ILE A 3 21.88 19.45 -11.73
N ARG A 4 22.13 19.36 -13.05
CA ARG A 4 23.35 18.73 -13.59
C ARG A 4 24.61 19.55 -13.29
N ASP A 5 24.52 20.87 -13.41
CA ASP A 5 25.67 21.78 -13.27
C ASP A 5 25.89 22.19 -11.80
N LYS A 6 24.82 22.19 -11.01
CA LYS A 6 24.80 22.54 -9.58
C LYS A 6 23.96 21.51 -8.80
N PRO A 7 24.51 20.32 -8.51
CA PRO A 7 23.77 19.23 -7.85
C PRO A 7 23.15 19.60 -6.50
N PHE A 8 23.71 20.60 -5.81
CA PHE A 8 23.24 21.06 -4.50
C PHE A 8 22.31 22.28 -4.53
N ALA A 9 21.90 22.74 -5.72
CA ALA A 9 21.11 23.97 -5.86
C ALA A 9 19.78 23.94 -5.08
N TYR A 10 19.25 22.74 -4.82
CA TYR A 10 17.99 22.51 -4.10
C TYR A 10 18.19 21.59 -2.89
N GLY A 11 19.37 21.64 -2.27
CA GLY A 11 19.77 20.73 -1.19
C GLY A 11 20.50 19.48 -1.69
N ILE A 12 20.71 18.49 -0.82
CA ILE A 12 21.44 17.26 -1.16
C ILE A 12 20.73 16.55 -2.31
N SER A 13 21.47 16.24 -3.38
CA SER A 13 20.95 15.48 -4.52
C SER A 13 20.81 14.00 -4.16
N ASN A 14 19.64 13.63 -3.65
CA ASN A 14 19.23 12.24 -3.44
C ASN A 14 17.81 12.05 -3.99
N VAL A 15 17.41 10.79 -4.20
CA VAL A 15 16.13 10.44 -4.82
C VAL A 15 14.94 11.12 -4.13
N ARG A 16 14.89 11.05 -2.79
CA ARG A 16 13.82 11.69 -2.00
C ARG A 16 13.72 13.19 -2.26
N ASN A 17 14.82 13.93 -2.10
CA ASN A 17 14.81 15.38 -2.27
C ASN A 17 14.48 15.80 -3.71
N LEU A 18 14.86 15.00 -4.71
CA LEU A 18 14.50 15.26 -6.10
C LEU A 18 13.02 15.01 -6.38
N LEU A 19 12.43 14.00 -5.76
CA LEU A 19 10.99 13.72 -5.83
C LEU A 19 10.18 14.79 -5.09
N ASP A 20 10.62 15.19 -3.89
CA ASP A 20 10.03 16.32 -3.14
C ASP A 20 10.07 17.61 -3.96
N LEU A 21 11.21 17.90 -4.62
CA LEU A 21 11.35 19.06 -5.49
C LEU A 21 10.40 19.00 -6.69
N ARG A 22 10.22 17.80 -7.29
CA ARG A 22 9.26 17.61 -8.38
C ARG A 22 7.83 17.95 -7.92
N GLU A 23 7.41 17.44 -6.77
CA GLU A 23 6.07 17.73 -6.23
C GLU A 23 5.90 19.22 -5.87
N GLN A 24 6.94 19.87 -5.31
CA GLN A 24 6.93 21.31 -5.07
C GLN A 24 6.71 22.10 -6.37
N LEU A 25 7.45 21.75 -7.43
CA LEU A 25 7.32 22.42 -8.73
C LEU A 25 5.95 22.20 -9.38
N LEU A 26 5.35 21.03 -9.24
CA LEU A 26 3.99 20.77 -9.75
C LEU A 26 2.96 21.64 -9.01
N ASN A 27 3.03 21.69 -7.68
CA ASN A 27 2.15 22.53 -6.86
C ASN A 27 2.34 24.02 -7.15
N GLU A 28 3.57 24.50 -7.32
CA GLU A 28 3.86 25.90 -7.68
C GLU A 28 3.34 26.29 -9.07
N GLN A 29 3.03 25.33 -9.93
CA GLN A 29 2.48 25.54 -11.26
C GLN A 29 0.99 25.17 -11.34
N ASP A 30 0.31 25.04 -10.19
CA ASP A 30 -1.12 24.72 -10.07
C ASP A 30 -1.51 23.37 -10.71
N PHE A 31 -0.57 22.42 -10.76
CA PHE A 31 -0.88 21.02 -11.08
C PHE A 31 -1.26 20.29 -9.78
N ASP A 32 -2.56 20.34 -9.43
CA ASP A 32 -3.09 19.72 -8.20
C ASP A 32 -2.85 18.20 -8.12
N ASP A 33 -3.43 17.45 -9.05
CA ASP A 33 -3.26 16.00 -9.14
C ASP A 33 -3.29 15.56 -10.61
N SER A 34 -2.10 15.35 -11.17
CA SER A 34 -1.96 14.93 -12.58
C SER A 34 -2.42 13.49 -12.82
N TYR A 35 -2.58 12.68 -11.78
CA TYR A 35 -2.91 11.25 -11.87
C TYR A 35 -4.36 10.96 -11.48
N LEU A 36 -5.12 11.95 -11.01
CA LEU A 36 -6.49 11.78 -10.50
C LEU A 36 -7.39 10.96 -11.43
N ASN A 37 -7.39 11.26 -12.73
CA ASN A 37 -8.22 10.55 -13.70
C ASN A 37 -7.81 9.07 -13.82
N GLN A 38 -6.50 8.79 -13.89
CA GLN A 38 -5.97 7.43 -13.94
C GLN A 38 -6.33 6.66 -12.65
N LYS A 39 -6.04 7.25 -11.49
CA LYS A 39 -6.38 6.67 -10.18
C LYS A 39 -7.87 6.37 -10.06
N THR A 40 -8.75 7.28 -10.51
CA THR A 40 -10.20 7.08 -10.45
C THR A 40 -10.65 5.88 -11.28
N VAL A 41 -10.11 5.73 -12.49
CA VAL A 41 -10.40 4.59 -13.37
C VAL A 41 -9.92 3.29 -12.74
N GLU A 42 -8.66 3.25 -12.31
CA GLU A 42 -8.03 2.07 -11.70
C GLU A 42 -8.75 1.64 -10.41
N ASN A 43 -9.06 2.59 -9.52
CA ASN A 43 -9.85 2.35 -8.30
C ASN A 43 -11.21 1.74 -8.64
N THR A 44 -11.92 2.30 -9.63
CA THR A 44 -13.24 1.82 -10.03
C THR A 44 -13.19 0.38 -10.56
N ILE A 45 -12.19 0.04 -11.38
CA ILE A 45 -12.03 -1.34 -11.86
C ILE A 45 -11.67 -2.28 -10.71
N ALA A 46 -10.70 -1.91 -9.87
CA ALA A 46 -10.23 -2.75 -8.79
C ALA A 46 -11.36 -3.04 -7.77
N LEU A 47 -12.17 -2.03 -7.43
CA LEU A 47 -13.32 -2.21 -6.52
C LEU A 47 -14.36 -3.18 -7.08
N LYS A 48 -14.60 -3.21 -8.40
CA LYS A 48 -15.50 -4.19 -9.02
C LYS A 48 -14.99 -5.63 -8.92
N GLN A 49 -13.66 -5.82 -8.87
CA GLN A 49 -13.03 -7.14 -8.77
C GLN A 49 -12.90 -7.62 -7.32
N LEU A 50 -12.90 -6.70 -6.36
CA LEU A 50 -12.65 -6.99 -4.94
C LEU A 50 -13.49 -8.17 -4.40
N PRO A 51 -14.82 -8.25 -4.59
CA PRO A 51 -15.62 -9.37 -4.05
C PRO A 51 -15.17 -10.74 -4.59
N LEU A 52 -14.83 -10.81 -5.88
CA LEU A 52 -14.38 -12.05 -6.52
C LEU A 52 -13.02 -12.49 -5.98
N VAL A 53 -12.10 -11.53 -5.80
CA VAL A 53 -10.77 -11.78 -5.25
C VAL A 53 -10.85 -12.25 -3.80
N LEU A 54 -11.66 -11.58 -2.96
CA LEU A 54 -11.86 -11.97 -1.56
C LEU A 54 -12.45 -13.37 -1.45
N LYS A 55 -13.45 -13.69 -2.27
CA LYS A 55 -14.04 -15.04 -2.33
C LYS A 55 -13.00 -16.10 -2.70
N SER A 56 -12.19 -15.84 -3.72
CA SER A 56 -11.13 -16.76 -4.15
C SER A 56 -10.06 -16.97 -3.07
N ILE A 57 -9.72 -15.92 -2.31
CA ILE A 57 -8.81 -16.02 -1.16
C ILE A 57 -9.42 -16.89 -0.05
N ASP A 58 -10.73 -16.77 0.20
CA ASP A 58 -11.44 -17.56 1.21
C ASP A 58 -11.59 -19.04 0.82
N GLU A 59 -11.59 -19.36 -0.47
CA GLU A 59 -11.60 -20.73 -1.01
C GLU A 59 -10.23 -21.44 -0.90
N THR A 60 -9.19 -20.75 -0.43
CA THR A 60 -7.85 -21.34 -0.26
C THR A 60 -7.84 -22.39 0.86
N ALA A 61 -7.21 -23.54 0.60
CA ALA A 61 -7.36 -24.75 1.42
C ALA A 61 -6.76 -24.65 2.84
N SER A 62 -5.69 -23.87 3.02
CA SER A 62 -5.02 -23.73 4.32
C SER A 62 -4.72 -22.28 4.68
N ASP A 63 -4.66 -22.00 5.99
CA ASP A 63 -4.31 -20.68 6.51
C ASP A 63 -2.92 -20.22 6.07
N SER A 64 -1.97 -21.15 5.95
CA SER A 64 -0.62 -20.85 5.46
C SER A 64 -0.63 -20.45 3.98
N GLU A 65 -1.37 -21.17 3.16
CA GLU A 65 -1.46 -20.90 1.72
C GLU A 65 -2.20 -19.59 1.46
N ARG A 66 -3.24 -19.31 2.25
CA ARG A 66 -3.97 -18.05 2.21
C ARG A 66 -3.07 -16.87 2.60
N LEU A 67 -2.31 -17.00 3.69
CA LEU A 67 -1.33 -15.99 4.10
C LEU A 67 -0.30 -15.74 2.99
N PHE A 68 0.20 -16.80 2.36
CA PHE A 68 1.15 -16.66 1.25
C PHE A 68 0.53 -15.94 0.05
N ARG A 69 -0.70 -16.30 -0.32
CA ARG A 69 -1.45 -15.69 -1.42
C ARG A 69 -1.65 -14.20 -1.20
N VAL A 70 -2.10 -13.76 -0.02
CA VAL A 70 -2.26 -12.32 0.27
C VAL A 70 -0.92 -11.58 0.38
N SER A 71 0.14 -12.27 0.83
CA SER A 71 1.49 -11.67 0.89
C SER A 71 2.09 -11.47 -0.52
N LYS A 72 1.91 -12.45 -1.42
CA LYS A 72 2.21 -12.26 -2.85
C LYS A 72 1.32 -11.18 -3.46
N GLY A 73 0.05 -11.08 -3.07
CA GLY A 73 -0.86 -10.02 -3.50
C GLY A 73 -0.38 -8.62 -3.13
N LEU A 74 0.08 -8.44 -1.89
CA LEU A 74 0.69 -7.19 -1.41
C LEU A 74 1.95 -6.80 -2.21
N LEU A 75 2.76 -7.79 -2.62
CA LEU A 75 3.89 -7.56 -3.52
C LEU A 75 3.42 -7.23 -4.94
N ALA A 76 2.45 -7.98 -5.46
CA ALA A 76 1.92 -7.86 -6.82
C ALA A 76 1.22 -6.52 -7.09
N GLY A 77 0.64 -5.92 -6.05
CA GLY A 77 0.07 -4.58 -6.10
C GLY A 77 1.00 -3.56 -6.75
N ASN A 78 2.27 -3.56 -6.34
CA ASN A 78 3.35 -2.73 -6.90
C ASN A 78 3.75 -3.09 -8.33
N VAL A 79 3.47 -4.31 -8.81
CA VAL A 79 3.76 -4.71 -10.21
C VAL A 79 2.79 -4.04 -11.18
N PHE A 80 1.63 -3.57 -10.72
CA PHE A 80 0.63 -2.95 -11.59
C PHE A 80 0.99 -1.55 -12.07
N ASP A 81 2.19 -1.04 -11.80
CA ASP A 81 2.76 0.14 -12.45
C ASP A 81 3.13 -0.09 -13.94
N TRP A 82 2.43 -1.01 -14.61
CA TRP A 82 2.51 -1.18 -16.06
C TRP A 82 1.71 -0.04 -16.67
N GLY A 83 2.36 1.12 -16.83
CA GLY A 83 1.76 2.39 -17.25
C GLY A 83 0.57 2.26 -18.21
N ALA A 84 -0.45 3.09 -17.97
CA ALA A 84 -1.80 3.16 -18.57
C ALA A 84 -2.10 2.31 -19.82
N GLN A 85 -1.20 2.26 -20.79
CA GLN A 85 -1.30 1.46 -22.01
C GLN A 85 -1.43 -0.06 -21.79
N LYS A 86 -0.69 -0.64 -20.83
CA LYS A 86 -0.74 -2.10 -20.60
C LYS A 86 -1.93 -2.50 -19.74
N VAL A 87 -2.36 -1.63 -18.83
CA VAL A 87 -3.62 -1.74 -18.09
C VAL A 87 -4.81 -1.74 -19.06
N VAL A 88 -4.81 -0.87 -20.08
CA VAL A 88 -5.83 -0.84 -21.13
C VAL A 88 -5.81 -2.11 -22.00
N GLU A 89 -4.64 -2.58 -22.46
CA GLU A 89 -4.53 -3.83 -23.23
C GLU A 89 -5.00 -5.07 -22.44
N MET A 90 -4.69 -5.13 -21.14
CA MET A 90 -5.14 -6.21 -20.26
C MET A 90 -6.65 -6.13 -19.97
N MET A 91 -7.22 -4.93 -19.91
CA MET A 91 -8.67 -4.70 -19.77
C MET A 91 -9.46 -5.05 -21.03
N GLU A 92 -8.88 -4.90 -22.22
CA GLU A 92 -9.51 -5.28 -23.50
C GLU A 92 -9.44 -6.79 -23.77
N SER A 93 -8.57 -7.52 -23.04
CA SER A 93 -8.54 -8.97 -23.10
C SER A 93 -9.75 -9.58 -22.38
N SER A 94 -10.34 -10.61 -22.96
CA SER A 94 -11.51 -11.34 -22.43
C SER A 94 -11.30 -12.00 -21.05
N GLU A 95 -10.06 -12.01 -20.54
CA GLU A 95 -9.68 -12.55 -19.23
C GLU A 95 -9.71 -11.48 -18.12
N GLY A 96 -9.72 -10.19 -18.48
CA GLY A 96 -9.69 -9.08 -17.54
C GLY A 96 -8.41 -9.02 -16.72
N LEU A 97 -8.21 -7.89 -16.04
CA LEU A 97 -7.09 -7.68 -15.12
C LEU A 97 -7.38 -8.47 -13.83
N SER A 98 -7.01 -9.76 -13.79
CA SER A 98 -7.25 -10.60 -12.62
C SER A 98 -6.08 -10.54 -11.63
N PHE A 99 -6.39 -10.44 -10.34
CA PHE A 99 -5.44 -10.52 -9.24
C PHE A 99 -4.52 -11.76 -9.35
N ASP A 100 -5.05 -12.88 -9.84
CA ASP A 100 -4.30 -14.11 -10.06
C ASP A 100 -3.17 -13.96 -11.08
N VAL A 101 -3.37 -13.19 -12.15
CA VAL A 101 -2.31 -12.93 -13.15
C VAL A 101 -1.15 -12.17 -12.52
N ALA A 102 -1.43 -11.18 -11.68
CA ALA A 102 -0.37 -10.40 -11.04
C ALA A 102 0.34 -11.17 -9.93
N VAL A 103 -0.40 -11.92 -9.11
CA VAL A 103 0.20 -12.86 -8.15
C VAL A 103 1.09 -13.88 -8.86
N SER A 104 0.69 -14.35 -10.03
CA SER A 104 1.47 -15.29 -10.86
C SER A 104 2.67 -14.63 -11.56
N SER A 105 2.68 -13.31 -11.69
CA SER A 105 3.81 -12.56 -12.24
C SER A 105 4.97 -12.39 -11.25
N ILE A 106 4.69 -12.58 -9.95
CA ILE A 106 5.73 -12.55 -8.90
C ILE A 106 6.64 -13.77 -9.06
N PRO A 107 7.97 -13.57 -9.18
CA PRO A 107 8.92 -14.66 -9.25
C PRO A 107 8.79 -15.63 -8.08
N GLU A 108 9.10 -16.90 -8.35
CA GLU A 108 9.19 -17.90 -7.29
C GLU A 108 10.33 -17.58 -6.32
N ARG A 109 10.13 -18.00 -5.07
CA ARG A 109 11.10 -17.81 -3.98
C ARG A 109 12.36 -18.67 -4.24
N PRO A 110 13.55 -18.28 -3.74
CA PRO A 110 13.78 -17.15 -2.85
C PRO A 110 13.83 -15.80 -3.58
N TRP A 111 13.25 -14.78 -2.95
CA TRP A 111 13.42 -13.39 -3.39
C TRP A 111 14.79 -12.82 -2.98
N LEU A 112 15.14 -11.65 -3.53
CA LEU A 112 16.43 -10.99 -3.26
C LEU A 112 16.66 -10.75 -1.75
N VAL A 113 15.64 -10.27 -1.07
CA VAL A 113 15.55 -10.23 0.39
C VAL A 113 14.25 -10.95 0.77
N ASP A 114 14.38 -12.18 1.24
CA ASP A 114 13.25 -13.06 1.52
C ASP A 114 13.16 -13.38 3.01
N SER A 115 12.25 -12.70 3.70
CA SER A 115 11.94 -12.93 5.11
C SER A 115 10.52 -13.45 5.30
N TYR A 116 9.92 -14.08 4.27
CA TYR A 116 8.54 -14.54 4.35
C TYR A 116 8.36 -15.63 5.42
N ASP A 117 9.30 -16.57 5.53
CA ASP A 117 9.18 -17.65 6.52
C ASP A 117 9.30 -17.12 7.96
N ASP A 118 10.15 -16.10 8.18
CA ASP A 118 10.27 -15.42 9.48
C ASP A 118 8.98 -14.63 9.81
N PHE A 119 8.41 -13.94 8.82
CA PHE A 119 7.14 -13.23 8.94
C PHE A 119 5.99 -14.20 9.29
N LYS A 120 5.90 -15.31 8.56
CA LYS A 120 4.92 -16.36 8.82
C LYS A 120 5.08 -16.93 10.23
N SER A 121 6.31 -17.30 10.61
CA SER A 121 6.60 -17.83 11.95
C SER A 121 6.26 -16.85 13.06
N SER A 122 6.44 -15.54 12.82
CA SER A 122 6.07 -14.48 13.76
C SER A 122 4.55 -14.40 13.93
N LEU A 123 3.78 -14.44 12.83
CA LEU A 123 2.31 -14.46 12.89
C LEU A 123 1.72 -15.74 13.51
N GLU A 124 2.45 -16.85 13.47
CA GLU A 124 2.05 -18.12 14.09
C GLU A 124 2.40 -18.16 15.60
N SER A 125 3.44 -17.44 16.02
CA SER A 125 3.94 -17.48 17.41
C SER A 125 3.42 -16.36 18.30
N LYS A 126 2.99 -15.23 17.73
CA LYS A 126 2.40 -14.11 18.47
C LYS A 126 1.22 -13.50 17.74
N SER A 127 0.32 -12.91 18.52
CA SER A 127 -0.75 -12.05 18.01
C SER A 127 -0.29 -10.60 18.11
N TYR A 128 -0.35 -9.88 16.99
CA TYR A 128 -0.15 -8.44 16.99
C TYR A 128 -1.44 -7.75 17.45
N ASN A 129 -1.32 -6.78 18.34
CA ASN A 129 -2.45 -5.98 18.78
C ASN A 129 -2.94 -5.05 17.65
N CYS A 130 -2.03 -4.30 17.02
CA CYS A 130 -2.39 -3.43 15.90
C CYS A 130 -1.25 -3.26 14.90
N ALA A 131 -1.57 -3.44 13.62
CA ALA A 131 -0.67 -3.20 12.52
C ALA A 131 -0.92 -1.83 11.88
N ALA A 132 0.13 -1.06 11.60
CA ALA A 132 0.05 0.13 10.75
C ALA A 132 0.65 -0.19 9.37
N ILE A 133 -0.13 -0.04 8.30
CA ILE A 133 0.28 -0.30 6.93
C ILE A 133 0.40 1.03 6.17
N PHE A 134 1.62 1.42 5.84
CA PHE A 134 1.89 2.59 4.99
C PHE A 134 1.81 2.17 3.52
N VAL A 135 0.80 2.65 2.81
CA VAL A 135 0.46 2.22 1.45
C VAL A 135 1.07 3.13 0.38
N ASP A 136 1.36 2.55 -0.78
CA ASP A 136 1.94 3.20 -1.96
C ASP A 136 0.82 3.69 -2.90
N ASN A 137 0.41 2.88 -3.88
CA ASN A 137 -0.37 3.33 -5.02
C ASN A 137 -1.88 3.12 -4.86
N SER A 138 -2.63 3.90 -5.64
CA SER A 138 -4.05 3.64 -5.87
C SER A 138 -4.28 2.37 -6.72
N GLY A 139 -5.54 2.06 -6.98
CA GLY A 139 -5.94 1.03 -7.91
C GLY A 139 -5.81 -0.39 -7.33
N ALA A 140 -5.30 -1.30 -8.15
CA ALA A 140 -5.16 -2.71 -7.77
C ALA A 140 -4.20 -2.90 -6.60
N ASP A 141 -3.22 -2.02 -6.43
CA ASP A 141 -2.25 -2.07 -5.33
C ASP A 141 -2.93 -1.99 -3.96
N PHE A 142 -3.59 -0.86 -3.70
CA PHE A 142 -4.39 -0.70 -2.51
C PHE A 142 -5.57 -1.68 -2.43
N VAL A 143 -6.42 -1.72 -3.47
CA VAL A 143 -7.72 -2.39 -3.38
C VAL A 143 -7.58 -3.92 -3.42
N LEU A 144 -6.70 -4.47 -4.25
CA LEU A 144 -6.56 -5.93 -4.42
C LEU A 144 -5.33 -6.50 -3.71
N GLY A 145 -4.31 -5.69 -3.40
CA GLY A 145 -3.16 -6.09 -2.62
C GLY A 145 -3.33 -5.82 -1.13
N VAL A 146 -3.41 -4.54 -0.74
CA VAL A 146 -3.41 -4.11 0.66
C VAL A 146 -4.68 -4.53 1.40
N ILE A 147 -5.88 -4.31 0.83
CA ILE A 147 -7.14 -4.62 1.52
C ILE A 147 -7.26 -6.12 1.87
N PRO A 148 -7.00 -7.07 0.96
CA PRO A 148 -7.03 -8.49 1.31
C PRO A 148 -5.95 -8.89 2.32
N PHE A 149 -4.76 -8.27 2.27
CA PHE A 149 -3.71 -8.48 3.27
C PHE A 149 -4.13 -7.98 4.66
N ALA A 150 -4.68 -6.77 4.74
CA ALA A 150 -5.23 -6.22 5.98
C ALA A 150 -6.36 -7.11 6.54
N ARG A 151 -7.25 -7.61 5.67
CA ARG A 151 -8.32 -8.54 6.04
C ARG A 151 -7.78 -9.82 6.68
N GLU A 152 -6.69 -10.38 6.17
CA GLU A 152 -6.05 -11.57 6.76
C GLU A 152 -5.40 -11.28 8.12
N LEU A 153 -4.79 -10.10 8.32
CA LEU A 153 -4.30 -9.69 9.63
C LEU A 153 -5.45 -9.56 10.65
N ILE A 154 -6.58 -8.98 10.23
CA ILE A 154 -7.77 -8.85 11.08
C ILE A 154 -8.36 -10.20 11.44
N ARG A 155 -8.41 -11.13 10.48
CA ARG A 155 -8.83 -12.52 10.71
C ARG A 155 -7.96 -13.23 11.76
N ARG A 156 -6.68 -12.86 11.85
CA ARG A 156 -5.72 -13.37 12.84
C ARG A 156 -5.78 -12.65 14.19
N GLY A 157 -6.68 -11.67 14.33
CA GLY A 157 -7.00 -11.01 15.59
C GLY A 157 -6.40 -9.60 15.76
N SER A 158 -5.64 -9.11 14.78
CA SER A 158 -5.05 -7.77 14.84
C SER A 158 -6.03 -6.68 14.44
N LYS A 159 -5.91 -5.49 15.03
CA LYS A 159 -6.43 -4.28 14.40
C LYS A 159 -5.48 -3.85 13.27
N VAL A 160 -5.99 -3.10 12.30
CA VAL A 160 -5.19 -2.54 11.20
C VAL A 160 -5.51 -1.08 11.01
N ILE A 161 -4.48 -0.24 10.92
CA ILE A 161 -4.55 1.15 10.47
C ILE A 161 -3.90 1.22 9.10
N ILE A 162 -4.66 1.59 8.08
CA ILE A 162 -4.12 1.89 6.75
C ILE A 162 -3.76 3.37 6.70
N VAL A 163 -2.52 3.65 6.31
CA VAL A 163 -1.93 5.00 6.32
C VAL A 163 -1.55 5.40 4.91
N SER A 164 -2.25 6.39 4.35
CA SER A 164 -1.98 6.93 3.02
C SER A 164 -1.36 8.33 3.06
N ASN A 165 -1.09 8.92 1.89
CA ASN A 165 -0.66 10.32 1.81
C ASN A 165 -1.81 11.29 2.09
N LEU A 166 -1.50 12.48 2.59
CA LEU A 166 -2.50 13.54 2.70
C LEU A 166 -2.73 14.25 1.37
N SER A 167 -1.65 14.49 0.63
CA SER A 167 -1.65 15.22 -0.64
C SER A 167 -1.17 14.33 -1.79
N PRO A 168 -1.58 14.61 -3.03
CA PRO A 168 -1.14 13.84 -4.20
C PRO A 168 0.38 13.80 -4.34
N ALA A 169 0.90 12.67 -4.81
CA ALA A 169 2.26 12.49 -5.27
C ALA A 169 2.27 11.30 -6.22
N LEU A 170 2.60 11.51 -7.51
CA LEU A 170 2.42 10.47 -8.54
C LEU A 170 1.00 9.85 -8.47
N ASN A 171 0.89 8.53 -8.63
CA ASN A 171 -0.30 7.72 -8.51
C ASN A 171 -0.53 7.19 -7.07
N ASP A 172 0.18 7.72 -6.08
CA ASP A 172 0.00 7.37 -4.68
C ASP A 172 -1.44 7.60 -4.22
N LEU A 173 -1.91 6.72 -3.34
CA LEU A 173 -3.22 6.86 -2.72
C LEU A 173 -3.23 8.06 -1.76
N THR A 174 -4.23 8.94 -1.91
CA THR A 174 -4.49 10.01 -0.94
C THR A 174 -5.55 9.61 0.08
N TYR A 175 -5.57 10.29 1.23
CA TYR A 175 -6.52 10.03 2.32
C TYR A 175 -7.96 10.26 1.87
N ASN A 176 -8.22 11.34 1.12
CA ASN A 176 -9.56 11.64 0.63
C ASN A 176 -10.05 10.58 -0.35
N GLU A 177 -9.19 10.11 -1.26
CA GLU A 177 -9.49 8.99 -2.16
C GLU A 177 -9.78 7.71 -1.38
N MET A 178 -8.93 7.38 -0.41
CA MET A 178 -9.08 6.20 0.44
C MET A 178 -10.41 6.21 1.19
N VAL A 179 -10.74 7.31 1.86
CA VAL A 179 -11.99 7.46 2.61
C VAL A 179 -13.20 7.39 1.68
N ALA A 180 -13.13 7.96 0.48
CA ALA A 180 -14.20 7.88 -0.51
C ALA A 180 -14.50 6.45 -0.98
N MET A 181 -13.51 5.55 -0.93
CA MET A 181 -13.69 4.13 -1.30
C MET A 181 -14.25 3.26 -0.16
N VAL A 182 -14.17 3.70 1.11
CA VAL A 182 -14.61 2.90 2.27
C VAL A 182 -16.04 2.38 2.16
N PRO A 183 -17.05 3.16 1.74
CA PRO A 183 -18.42 2.64 1.58
C PRO A 183 -18.49 1.46 0.61
N VAL A 184 -17.77 1.52 -0.51
CA VAL A 184 -17.75 0.45 -1.53
C VAL A 184 -17.02 -0.78 -1.00
N ILE A 185 -15.93 -0.59 -0.25
CA ILE A 185 -15.21 -1.69 0.42
C ILE A 185 -16.12 -2.40 1.44
N ARG A 186 -16.92 -1.66 2.19
CA ARG A 186 -17.91 -2.22 3.15
C ARG A 186 -19.02 -2.99 2.43
N GLU A 187 -19.45 -2.54 1.26
CA GLU A 187 -20.47 -3.24 0.47
C GLU A 187 -19.92 -4.52 -0.19
N ALA A 188 -18.61 -4.59 -0.44
CA ALA A 188 -17.96 -5.71 -1.11
C ALA A 188 -17.82 -6.98 -0.25
N ASP A 189 -17.74 -6.86 1.08
CA ASP A 189 -17.52 -7.98 1.99
C ASP A 189 -18.06 -7.69 3.40
N ASP A 190 -18.94 -8.55 3.91
CA ASP A 190 -19.56 -8.40 5.23
C ASP A 190 -18.51 -8.36 6.36
N PHE A 191 -17.42 -9.12 6.22
CA PHE A 191 -16.35 -9.14 7.23
C PHE A 191 -15.59 -7.80 7.27
N LEU A 192 -15.28 -7.20 6.11
CA LEU A 192 -14.71 -5.86 6.04
C LEU A 192 -15.67 -4.80 6.57
N ARG A 193 -16.98 -4.92 6.28
CA ARG A 193 -17.99 -4.03 6.89
C ARG A 193 -17.92 -4.07 8.41
N ASP A 194 -17.97 -5.26 8.98
CA ASP A 194 -17.91 -5.44 10.43
C ASP A 194 -16.57 -4.95 10.99
N ALA A 195 -15.46 -5.15 10.27
CA ALA A 195 -14.15 -4.68 10.69
C ALA A 195 -14.07 -3.15 10.74
N VAL A 196 -14.66 -2.45 9.77
CA VAL A 196 -14.73 -0.98 9.78
C VAL A 196 -15.67 -0.49 10.87
N ASP A 197 -16.86 -1.09 10.98
CA ASP A 197 -17.90 -0.67 11.93
C ASP A 197 -17.48 -0.86 13.40
N ASN A 198 -16.57 -1.80 13.66
CA ASN A 198 -16.01 -2.08 14.99
C ASN A 198 -14.57 -1.57 15.18
N GLU A 199 -14.11 -0.64 14.33
CA GLU A 199 -12.77 -0.02 14.41
C GLU A 199 -11.60 -1.04 14.45
N LYS A 200 -11.77 -2.21 13.80
CA LYS A 200 -10.70 -3.16 13.53
C LYS A 200 -9.94 -2.84 12.26
N LEU A 201 -10.59 -2.19 11.30
CA LEU A 201 -9.97 -1.60 10.12
C LEU A 201 -10.17 -0.09 10.16
N MET A 202 -9.07 0.64 10.35
CA MET A 202 -9.03 2.09 10.49
C MET A 202 -8.22 2.72 9.35
N PHE A 203 -8.46 3.99 9.11
CA PHE A 203 -7.87 4.75 8.01
C PHE A 203 -7.32 6.06 8.54
N GLU A 204 -6.06 6.35 8.26
CA GLU A 204 -5.37 7.58 8.67
C GLU A 204 -4.45 8.09 7.55
N HIS A 205 -3.88 9.28 7.74
CA HIS A 205 -2.92 9.86 6.80
C HIS A 205 -1.58 10.15 7.46
N SER A 206 -0.50 10.01 6.67
CA SER A 206 0.86 10.36 7.10
C SER A 206 1.05 11.88 7.24
N GLY A 207 0.23 12.68 6.56
CA GLY A 207 0.40 14.14 6.45
C GLY A 207 1.37 14.56 5.34
N GLN A 208 1.92 13.60 4.60
CA GLN A 208 2.90 13.84 3.55
C GLN A 208 2.22 13.83 2.17
N GLY A 209 2.86 14.49 1.21
CA GLY A 209 2.54 14.44 -0.22
C GLY A 209 3.81 14.17 -0.98
N SER A 210 4.38 12.99 -0.77
CA SER A 210 5.65 12.57 -1.36
C SER A 210 5.57 11.07 -1.66
N PRO A 211 6.18 10.60 -2.77
CA PRO A 211 6.28 9.17 -3.07
C PRO A 211 7.27 8.43 -2.15
N CYS A 212 8.00 9.17 -1.33
CA CYS A 212 8.85 8.69 -0.26
C CYS A 212 8.21 8.98 1.11
N LEU A 213 8.64 8.24 2.15
CA LEU A 213 8.09 8.36 3.50
C LEU A 213 9.16 8.80 4.50
N ASP A 214 9.06 10.03 5.04
CA ASP A 214 9.89 10.49 6.17
C ASP A 214 9.15 10.27 7.49
N LEU A 215 9.40 9.14 8.15
CA LEU A 215 8.75 8.78 9.42
C LEU A 215 9.06 9.73 10.58
N ARG A 216 10.07 10.60 10.44
CA ARG A 216 10.37 11.64 11.46
C ARG A 216 9.39 12.81 11.40
N LYS A 217 8.57 12.90 10.34
CA LYS A 217 7.68 14.03 10.03
C LYS A 217 6.27 13.58 9.67
N VAL A 218 5.71 12.68 10.46
CA VAL A 218 4.31 12.26 10.31
C VAL A 218 3.35 13.15 11.10
N HIS A 219 2.11 13.23 10.64
CA HIS A 219 1.06 14.07 11.22
C HIS A 219 0.74 13.66 12.66
N SER A 220 0.38 14.64 13.50
CA SER A 220 0.08 14.42 14.92
C SER A 220 -1.12 13.51 15.16
N VAL A 221 -2.07 13.47 14.22
CA VAL A 221 -3.23 12.55 14.26
C VAL A 221 -2.76 11.10 14.18
N LEU A 222 -1.88 10.77 13.22
CA LEU A 222 -1.32 9.43 13.12
C LEU A 222 -0.53 9.05 14.37
N ASN A 223 0.30 9.97 14.90
CA ASN A 223 1.06 9.73 16.13
C ASN A 223 0.14 9.38 17.31
N ARG A 224 -0.99 10.08 17.43
CA ARG A 224 -1.98 9.80 18.46
C ARG A 224 -2.61 8.42 18.25
N ARG A 225 -3.08 8.13 17.04
CA ARG A 225 -3.71 6.85 16.71
C ARG A 225 -2.79 5.66 16.98
N VAL A 226 -1.52 5.76 16.60
CA VAL A 226 -0.49 4.72 16.84
C VAL A 226 -0.33 4.41 18.33
N LEU A 227 -0.41 5.42 19.20
CA LEU A 227 -0.33 5.27 20.65
C LEU A 227 -1.62 4.70 21.25
N GLU A 228 -2.79 5.22 20.82
CA GLU A 228 -4.11 4.79 21.30
C GLU A 228 -4.38 3.32 20.96
N GLU A 229 -4.03 2.91 19.74
CA GLU A 229 -4.21 1.54 19.26
C GLU A 229 -3.04 0.62 19.61
N GLN A 230 -2.03 1.11 20.34
CA GLN A 230 -0.84 0.34 20.75
C GLN A 230 -0.24 -0.47 19.59
N VAL A 231 0.13 0.22 18.51
CA VAL A 231 0.69 -0.40 17.31
C VAL A 231 2.00 -1.13 17.63
N ASP A 232 2.05 -2.41 17.30
CA ASP A 232 3.15 -3.33 17.55
C ASP A 232 3.63 -4.07 16.28
N PHE A 233 3.09 -3.69 15.12
CA PHE A 233 3.56 -4.14 13.81
C PHE A 233 3.50 -3.02 12.77
N VAL A 234 4.60 -2.76 12.06
CA VAL A 234 4.64 -1.74 11.00
C VAL A 234 4.92 -2.39 9.65
N VAL A 235 4.01 -2.22 8.70
CA VAL A 235 4.20 -2.64 7.30
C VAL A 235 4.42 -1.40 6.45
N ILE A 236 5.50 -1.37 5.68
CA ILE A 236 5.79 -0.29 4.73
C ILE A 236 5.84 -0.89 3.35
N GLU A 237 4.93 -0.45 2.50
CA GLU A 237 4.72 -0.95 1.15
C GLU A 237 5.20 0.12 0.14
N GLY A 238 5.72 -0.33 -0.99
CA GLY A 238 6.22 0.54 -2.06
C GLY A 238 7.73 0.79 -2.08
N MET A 239 8.30 0.89 -3.28
CA MET A 239 9.74 1.13 -3.47
C MET A 239 10.19 2.47 -2.86
N GLY A 240 9.42 3.54 -3.09
CA GLY A 240 9.76 4.88 -2.60
C GLY A 240 9.76 4.98 -1.08
N ARG A 241 8.78 4.33 -0.43
CA ARG A 241 8.57 4.37 1.03
C ARG A 241 9.43 3.34 1.76
N ALA A 242 9.45 2.11 1.30
CA ALA A 242 10.13 1.01 1.97
C ALA A 242 11.62 0.95 1.62
N LEU A 243 11.97 1.01 0.33
CA LEU A 243 13.35 0.75 -0.12
C LEU A 243 14.21 2.00 -0.14
N HIS A 244 13.74 3.08 -0.76
CA HIS A 244 14.53 4.31 -0.91
C HIS A 244 14.71 5.08 0.41
N THR A 245 13.75 5.02 1.33
CA THR A 245 13.80 5.80 2.58
C THR A 245 13.89 4.99 3.87
N ASN A 246 13.30 3.79 3.95
CA ASN A 246 13.11 3.10 5.24
C ASN A 246 13.65 1.67 5.31
N LEU A 247 14.49 1.24 4.35
CA LEU A 247 14.97 -0.16 4.28
C LEU A 247 15.69 -0.57 5.56
N HIS A 248 16.51 0.34 6.09
CA HIS A 248 17.29 0.15 7.32
C HIS A 248 16.69 0.89 8.52
N ALA A 249 15.44 1.35 8.43
CA ALA A 249 14.77 1.97 9.57
C ALA A 249 14.51 0.93 10.66
N HIS A 250 14.98 1.24 11.87
CA HIS A 250 14.74 0.44 13.07
C HIS A 250 13.51 0.93 13.81
N PHE A 251 12.65 -0.01 14.19
CA PHE A 251 11.44 0.22 14.96
C PHE A 251 11.58 -0.43 16.33
N VAL A 252 10.84 0.10 17.30
CA VAL A 252 10.74 -0.52 18.64
C VAL A 252 9.90 -1.80 18.62
N CYS A 253 9.12 -2.00 17.54
CA CYS A 253 8.29 -3.15 17.28
C CYS A 253 8.71 -3.84 15.98
N ASP A 254 8.03 -4.93 15.63
CA ASP A 254 8.31 -5.65 14.40
C ASP A 254 7.95 -4.81 13.18
N SER A 255 8.67 -5.03 12.08
CA SER A 255 8.38 -4.33 10.84
C SER A 255 8.62 -5.20 9.62
N LEU A 256 7.75 -5.03 8.62
CA LEU A 256 7.84 -5.67 7.33
C LEU A 256 7.98 -4.58 6.26
N LYS A 257 9.00 -4.69 5.42
CA LYS A 257 9.24 -3.78 4.29
C LYS A 257 8.98 -4.57 3.01
N VAL A 258 8.04 -4.10 2.21
CA VAL A 258 7.52 -4.81 1.04
C VAL A 258 7.66 -3.91 -0.16
N GLY A 259 8.24 -4.40 -1.25
CA GLY A 259 8.42 -3.62 -2.47
C GLY A 259 9.11 -4.44 -3.55
N ILE A 260 8.88 -4.05 -4.79
CA ILE A 260 9.48 -4.66 -5.98
C ILE A 260 10.40 -3.65 -6.65
N PHE A 261 11.40 -4.19 -7.34
CA PHE A 261 12.44 -3.46 -8.07
C PHE A 261 12.23 -3.54 -9.57
#